data_AF-A0A1C6I166-F1
#
_entry.id   AF-A0A1C6I166-F1
#
_cell.length_a   1.000
_cell.length_b   1.000
_cell.length_c   1.000
_cell.angle_alpha   90.00
_cell.angle_beta   90.00
_cell.angle_gamma   90.00
#
_symmetry.space_group_name_H-M   'P 1'
#
loop_
_entity.id
_entity.type
_entity.pdbx_description
1 polymer ?
#
loop_
_entity_poly.entity_id
_entity_poly.type
_entity_poly.pdbx_seq_one_letter_code
_entity_poly.pdbx_strand_id
1 'polypeptide(L)'
;MENKIKSYKGFHKDMTCRDFQYKEGGEYEEKQADVCNSGFHACEYPLDCFYYYSPNCSVYREVEQEGEFSKRNNGDSKIASTKIKIGAQINIAGLVKAAIEYTTERVKKEADSDESHGASSATGYCGASSATGNCGASSATGDYGASSATGDYGASSATGDYGASSATGDYGASSATGDCGASSATGDYGASSATGDCGASSATGDYGASSATGYKGASSATGYCGASSATGDYGASSATGNCGASSATGDYGASSATGDYGASSATGYKGASSATGYKGASSATGYKGASSATGDYGASSATGNCGASSATGYKGASSATDPESIAVAWGYHGKARGVKGAYLVLADWEGDEARYWEQDKWRLKGAEMVRVDGEKIKENIWYAMVNGKVVEAEDVCKN
;
A
#
# COMPACT_ATOMS: atom_id res chain seq x y z
N MET A 1 21.91 5.54 33.51
CA MET A 1 20.62 5.68 32.81
C MET A 1 20.66 4.69 31.68
N GLU A 2 19.78 3.69 31.66
CA GLU A 2 19.65 2.81 30.50
C GLU A 2 19.24 3.67 29.30
N ASN A 3 20.06 3.67 28.25
CA ASN A 3 19.77 4.41 27.02
C ASN A 3 18.59 3.72 26.32
N LYS A 4 17.39 4.25 26.50
CA LYS A 4 16.22 3.94 25.68
C LYS A 4 16.24 4.83 24.44
N ILE A 5 15.99 4.25 23.27
CA ILE A 5 15.81 5.02 22.04
C ILE A 5 14.52 4.61 21.32
N LYS A 6 13.80 5.62 20.81
CA LYS A 6 12.66 5.44 19.93
C LYS A 6 13.16 5.21 18.50
N SER A 7 12.65 4.18 17.85
CA SER A 7 12.96 3.85 16.46
C SER A 7 11.75 3.21 15.78
N TYR A 8 11.91 2.84 14.50
CA TYR A 8 10.84 2.34 13.64
C TYR A 8 11.24 0.99 13.07
N LYS A 9 10.28 0.08 12.99
CA LYS A 9 10.52 -1.27 12.47
C LYS A 9 9.40 -1.72 11.56
N GLY A 10 9.78 -2.20 10.38
CA GLY A 10 8.91 -2.95 9.48
C GLY A 10 8.82 -4.44 9.85
N PHE A 11 7.68 -5.02 9.52
CA PHE A 11 7.37 -6.45 9.63
C PHE A 11 6.59 -6.88 8.37
N HIS A 12 6.59 -8.18 8.08
CA HIS A 12 5.60 -8.74 7.18
C HIS A 12 4.18 -8.51 7.72
N LYS A 13 3.15 -8.53 6.86
CA LYS A 13 1.74 -8.28 7.24
C LYS A 13 1.23 -9.15 8.38
N ASP A 14 1.81 -10.34 8.57
CA ASP A 14 1.50 -11.28 9.65
C ASP A 14 2.29 -11.01 10.95
N MET A 15 3.01 -9.89 11.05
CA MET A 15 3.88 -9.53 12.18
C MET A 15 5.09 -10.45 12.38
N THR A 16 5.52 -11.15 11.32
CA THR A 16 6.79 -11.88 11.32
C THR A 16 7.96 -11.00 10.89
N CYS A 17 9.15 -11.31 11.42
CA CYS A 17 10.42 -10.76 10.97
C CYS A 17 11.48 -11.86 11.15
N ARG A 18 12.13 -12.27 10.05
CA ARG A 18 12.89 -13.54 9.99
C ARG A 18 11.96 -14.70 10.41
N ASP A 19 12.46 -15.65 11.20
CA ASP A 19 11.69 -16.81 11.65
C ASP A 19 10.94 -16.60 12.98
N PHE A 20 10.69 -15.34 13.36
CA PHE A 20 10.08 -15.01 14.65
C PHE A 20 8.78 -14.22 14.50
N GLN A 21 7.76 -14.62 15.26
CA GLN A 21 6.46 -13.99 15.34
C GLN A 21 6.44 -12.93 16.45
N TYR A 22 6.27 -11.67 16.07
CA TYR A 22 6.13 -10.57 17.03
C TYR A 22 4.66 -10.31 17.35
N LYS A 23 4.43 -9.66 18.49
CA LYS A 23 3.12 -9.14 18.89
C LYS A 23 3.26 -7.70 19.37
N GLU A 24 2.21 -6.92 19.16
CA GLU A 24 2.09 -5.58 19.75
C GLU A 24 2.18 -5.66 21.28
N GLY A 25 2.89 -4.70 21.87
CA GLY A 25 3.20 -4.66 23.30
C GLY A 25 4.20 -5.74 23.76
N GLY A 26 4.71 -6.58 22.86
CA GLY A 26 5.71 -7.60 23.18
C GLY A 26 7.06 -6.97 23.51
N GLU A 27 7.73 -7.51 24.53
CA GLU A 27 9.09 -7.17 24.92
C GLU A 27 9.98 -8.39 24.69
N TYR A 28 11.14 -8.17 24.10
CA TYR A 28 12.03 -9.24 23.66
C TYR A 28 13.48 -8.90 23.98
N GLU A 29 14.26 -9.92 24.29
CA GLU A 29 15.67 -9.80 24.66
C GLU A 29 16.53 -10.84 23.92
N GLU A 30 17.72 -10.40 23.51
CA GLU A 30 18.75 -11.15 22.82
C GLU A 30 20.10 -10.96 23.53
N LYS A 31 20.99 -11.94 23.38
CA LYS A 31 22.28 -11.92 24.11
C LYS A 31 23.27 -10.89 23.61
N GLN A 32 23.18 -10.53 22.34
CA GLN A 32 24.14 -9.65 21.66
C GLN A 32 23.45 -8.89 20.54
N ALA A 33 23.85 -7.64 20.35
CA ALA A 33 23.48 -6.81 19.21
C ALA A 33 24.64 -6.67 18.23
N ASP A 34 24.40 -6.96 16.95
CA ASP A 34 25.31 -6.70 15.84
C ASP A 34 24.50 -6.17 14.65
N VAL A 35 24.75 -4.93 14.24
CA VAL A 35 24.00 -4.25 13.17
C VAL A 35 24.02 -5.00 11.83
N CYS A 36 25.01 -5.86 11.61
CA CYS A 36 25.16 -6.68 10.41
C CYS A 36 24.60 -8.10 10.57
N ASN A 37 24.42 -8.61 11.78
CA ASN A 37 24.13 -10.04 12.01
C ASN A 37 22.99 -10.32 13.00
N SER A 38 23.09 -9.82 14.24
CA SER A 38 22.27 -10.25 15.38
C SER A 38 21.60 -9.10 16.14
N GLY A 39 20.73 -9.45 17.09
CA GLY A 39 19.92 -8.49 17.84
C GLY A 39 18.70 -8.00 17.06
N PHE A 40 17.97 -7.08 17.65
CA PHE A 40 16.75 -6.54 17.09
C PHE A 40 17.05 -5.33 16.22
N HIS A 41 16.90 -5.47 14.91
CA HIS A 41 17.11 -4.37 13.95
C HIS A 41 15.89 -3.46 13.83
N ALA A 42 16.12 -2.14 13.88
CA ALA A 42 15.16 -1.07 13.60
C ALA A 42 15.91 0.13 12.98
N CYS A 43 15.17 1.17 12.60
CA CYS A 43 15.70 2.39 11.97
C CYS A 43 15.36 3.61 12.81
N GLU A 44 16.34 4.47 13.10
CA GLU A 44 16.07 5.76 13.76
C GLU A 44 15.33 6.72 12.83
N TYR A 45 15.67 6.70 11.54
CA TYR A 45 14.95 7.45 10.51
C TYR A 45 13.80 6.60 9.96
N PRO A 46 12.54 7.09 9.95
CA PRO A 46 11.38 6.25 9.63
C PRO A 46 11.37 5.66 8.22
N LEU A 47 11.77 6.45 7.20
CA LEU A 47 11.65 6.00 5.80
C LEU A 47 12.72 4.99 5.40
N ASP A 48 13.81 4.86 6.15
CA ASP A 48 14.79 3.76 5.97
C ASP A 48 14.13 2.39 6.15
N CYS A 49 12.99 2.32 6.86
CA CYS A 49 12.23 1.08 6.96
C CYS A 49 11.82 0.54 5.58
N PHE A 50 11.61 1.39 4.58
CA PHE A 50 11.16 0.99 3.24
C PHE A 50 12.20 0.16 2.49
N TYR A 51 13.49 0.43 2.73
CA TYR A 51 14.58 -0.35 2.15
C TYR A 51 14.57 -1.81 2.61
N TYR A 52 14.22 -2.05 3.88
CA TYR A 52 14.20 -3.40 4.46
C TYR A 52 12.83 -4.07 4.35
N TYR A 53 11.77 -3.27 4.36
CA TYR A 53 10.37 -3.69 4.40
C TYR A 53 9.58 -2.78 3.46
N SER A 54 9.28 -3.28 2.27
CA SER A 54 8.57 -2.52 1.25
C SER A 54 7.15 -2.12 1.69
N PRO A 55 6.68 -0.89 1.41
CA PRO A 55 5.41 -0.36 1.92
C PRO A 55 4.15 -1.03 1.36
N ASN A 56 4.24 -1.73 0.24
CA ASN A 56 3.14 -2.48 -0.37
C ASN A 56 2.77 -3.78 0.39
N CYS A 57 3.72 -4.37 1.11
CA CYS A 57 3.62 -5.72 1.69
C CYS A 57 3.99 -5.80 3.17
N SER A 58 4.22 -4.65 3.81
CA SER A 58 4.71 -4.57 5.20
C SER A 58 3.78 -3.77 6.10
N VAL A 59 3.93 -3.98 7.40
CA VAL A 59 3.36 -3.14 8.46
C VAL A 59 4.49 -2.55 9.29
N TYR A 60 4.29 -1.33 9.79
CA TYR A 60 5.32 -0.60 10.53
C TYR A 60 4.88 -0.34 11.95
N ARG A 61 5.85 -0.32 12.86
CA ARG A 61 5.65 -0.09 14.29
C ARG A 61 6.64 0.94 14.77
N GLU A 62 6.18 1.79 15.68
CA GLU A 62 7.09 2.47 16.60
C GLU A 62 7.61 1.43 17.61
N VAL A 63 8.91 1.47 17.90
CA VAL A 63 9.54 0.55 18.85
C VAL A 63 10.44 1.30 19.82
N GLU A 64 10.57 0.78 21.03
CA GLU A 64 11.54 1.24 22.02
C GLU A 64 12.66 0.21 22.12
N GLN A 65 13.90 0.65 21.94
CA GLN A 65 15.08 -0.21 21.99
C GLN A 65 15.98 0.14 23.17
N GLU A 66 16.57 -0.89 23.75
CA GLU A 66 17.33 -0.84 25.01
C GLU A 66 18.51 -1.82 25.04
N GLY A 67 19.34 -1.67 26.07
CA GLY A 67 20.48 -2.56 26.34
C GLY A 67 21.72 -2.19 25.52
N GLU A 68 22.43 -3.20 25.02
CA GLU A 68 23.61 -2.97 24.17
C GLU A 68 23.17 -2.62 22.75
N PHE A 69 23.81 -1.59 22.18
CA PHE A 69 23.55 -1.13 20.82
C PHE A 69 24.73 -1.42 19.90
N SER A 70 24.40 -1.74 18.64
CA SER A 70 25.35 -1.76 17.54
C SER A 70 24.81 -0.87 16.41
N LYS A 71 25.63 0.08 15.95
CA LYS A 71 25.31 1.05 14.88
C LYS A 71 26.48 1.17 13.93
N ARG A 72 26.23 1.57 12.67
CA ARG A 72 27.29 1.92 11.71
C ARG A 72 27.60 3.42 11.83
N ASN A 73 28.88 3.78 11.66
CA ASN A 73 29.31 5.19 11.70
C ASN A 73 29.34 5.84 10.31
N ASN A 74 28.42 5.46 9.41
CA ASN A 74 28.38 5.90 8.02
C ASN A 74 27.12 6.71 7.67
N GLY A 75 26.32 7.10 8.66
CA GLY A 75 25.07 7.84 8.46
C GLY A 75 23.83 6.95 8.23
N ASP A 76 23.98 5.62 8.20
CA ASP A 76 22.87 4.67 8.18
C ASP A 76 22.07 4.75 9.50
N SER A 77 20.75 4.92 9.43
CA SER A 77 19.91 4.99 10.62
C SER A 77 19.59 3.61 11.21
N LYS A 78 20.03 2.52 10.56
CA LYS A 78 19.85 1.16 11.05
C LYS A 78 20.66 0.92 12.31
N ILE A 79 19.97 0.37 13.30
CA ILE A 79 20.51 0.08 14.62
C ILE A 79 20.08 -1.32 15.07
N ALA A 80 20.96 -2.02 15.77
CA ALA A 80 20.64 -3.25 16.49
C ALA A 80 20.68 -3.01 17.98
N SER A 81 19.78 -3.66 18.72
CA SER A 81 19.76 -3.64 20.19
C SER A 81 19.56 -5.04 20.76
N THR A 82 19.97 -5.24 22.01
CA THR A 82 19.70 -6.49 22.74
C THR A 82 18.27 -6.55 23.26
N LYS A 83 17.57 -5.43 23.44
CA LYS A 83 16.18 -5.40 23.90
C LYS A 83 15.31 -4.55 22.99
N ILE A 84 14.12 -5.04 22.67
CA ILE A 84 13.12 -4.28 21.91
C ILE A 84 11.73 -4.46 22.50
N LYS A 85 10.98 -3.37 22.56
CA LYS A 85 9.55 -3.35 22.85
C LYS A 85 8.78 -2.91 21.61
N ILE A 86 7.83 -3.73 21.19
CA ILE A 86 6.99 -3.45 20.02
C ILE A 86 5.84 -2.54 20.44
N GLY A 87 5.81 -1.33 19.89
CA GLY A 87 4.77 -0.34 20.17
C GLY A 87 3.59 -0.40 19.19
N ALA A 88 2.90 0.74 19.10
CA ALA A 88 1.73 0.90 18.24
C ALA A 88 2.09 0.79 16.75
N GLN A 89 1.13 0.35 15.94
CA GLN A 89 1.25 0.40 14.49
C GLN A 89 1.26 1.85 14.03
N ILE A 90 2.13 2.16 13.07
CA ILE A 90 2.23 3.46 12.42
C ILE A 90 1.90 3.30 10.93
N ASN A 91 0.99 4.14 10.44
CA ASN A 91 0.61 4.15 9.02
C ASN A 91 1.55 5.08 8.22
N ILE A 92 1.36 5.17 6.90
CA ILE A 92 2.20 6.01 6.02
C ILE A 92 2.17 7.48 6.47
N ALA A 93 1.01 8.05 6.79
CA ALA A 93 0.92 9.42 7.31
C ALA A 93 1.74 9.62 8.60
N GLY A 94 1.71 8.64 9.51
CA GLY A 94 2.52 8.65 10.72
C GLY A 94 4.02 8.57 10.44
N LEU A 95 4.45 7.72 9.51
CA LEU A 95 5.86 7.63 9.09
C LEU A 95 6.35 8.92 8.44
N VAL A 96 5.54 9.51 7.55
CA VAL A 96 5.82 10.80 6.92
C VAL A 96 5.99 11.89 7.97
N LYS A 97 5.04 11.98 8.92
CA LYS A 97 5.11 12.94 10.03
C LYS A 97 6.38 12.74 10.85
N ALA A 98 6.68 11.50 11.24
CA ALA A 98 7.88 11.16 11.99
C ALA A 98 9.17 11.50 11.23
N ALA A 99 9.18 11.34 9.91
CA ALA A 99 10.35 11.64 9.08
C ALA A 99 10.57 13.15 8.99
N ILE A 100 9.50 13.93 8.83
CA ILE A 100 9.54 15.39 8.87
C ILE A 100 10.04 15.88 10.23
N GLU A 101 9.51 15.33 11.33
CA GLU A 101 9.95 15.65 12.70
C GLU A 101 11.45 15.33 12.88
N TYR A 102 11.88 14.13 12.48
CA TYR A 102 13.28 13.68 12.58
C TYR A 102 14.25 14.62 11.85
N THR A 103 13.94 15.00 10.60
CA THR A 103 14.77 15.92 9.81
C THR A 103 14.76 17.31 10.42
N THR A 104 13.57 17.82 10.80
CA THR A 104 13.41 19.19 11.34
C THR A 104 14.14 19.41 12.67
N GLU A 105 14.30 18.36 13.48
CA GLU A 105 15.09 18.40 14.72
C GLU A 105 16.61 18.48 14.48
N ARG A 106 17.07 18.06 13.30
CA ARG A 106 18.49 17.94 12.95
C ARG A 106 19.01 19.06 12.04
N VAL A 107 18.12 19.92 11.53
CA VAL A 107 18.52 21.11 10.78
C VAL A 107 18.95 22.26 11.72
N LYS A 108 19.96 23.02 11.30
CA LYS A 108 20.43 24.20 12.02
C LYS A 108 19.47 25.37 11.79
N LYS A 109 18.70 25.76 12.81
CA LYS A 109 17.70 26.84 12.72
C LYS A 109 18.27 28.25 12.82
N GLU A 110 19.49 28.42 13.34
CA GLU A 110 20.03 29.73 13.75
C GLU A 110 21.39 30.14 13.13
N ALA A 111 22.02 29.30 12.31
CA ALA A 111 23.31 29.60 11.69
C ALA A 111 23.21 29.35 10.18
N ASP A 112 23.66 30.34 9.39
CA ASP A 112 23.77 30.36 7.92
C ASP A 112 23.59 28.96 7.31
N SER A 113 22.43 28.72 6.69
CA SER A 113 22.12 27.47 5.99
C SER A 113 23.33 27.07 5.14
N ASP A 114 24.03 26.02 5.56
CA ASP A 114 25.16 25.49 4.80
C ASP A 114 24.62 24.57 3.69
N GLU A 115 25.50 24.15 2.78
CA GLU A 115 25.12 23.29 1.65
C GLU A 115 24.48 21.95 2.08
N SER A 116 24.59 21.57 3.36
CA SER A 116 24.15 20.30 3.91
C SER A 116 22.86 20.41 4.76
N HIS A 117 22.57 21.56 5.40
CA HIS A 117 21.43 21.72 6.32
C HIS A 117 20.69 23.04 6.13
N GLY A 118 19.67 23.05 5.27
CA GLY A 118 18.75 24.18 5.11
C GLY A 118 17.49 24.04 5.95
N ALA A 119 17.06 25.11 6.62
CA ALA A 119 15.78 25.20 7.33
C ALA A 119 15.02 26.45 6.91
N SER A 120 13.72 26.35 6.67
CA SER A 120 12.88 27.52 6.35
C SER A 120 11.48 27.38 6.94
N SER A 121 10.93 28.49 7.43
CA SER A 121 9.56 28.54 7.93
C SER A 121 8.88 29.84 7.56
N ALA A 122 7.63 29.78 7.10
CA ALA A 122 6.82 30.95 6.79
C ALA A 122 5.44 30.88 7.48
N THR A 123 4.99 32.02 8.01
CA THR A 123 3.67 32.17 8.64
C THR A 123 2.91 33.34 8.04
N GLY A 124 1.58 33.27 8.02
CA GLY A 124 0.69 34.34 7.57
C GLY A 124 -0.21 33.90 6.42
N TYR A 125 -1.16 34.74 6.03
CA TYR A 125 -2.23 34.37 5.07
C TYR A 125 -1.72 33.67 3.81
N CYS A 126 -0.60 34.13 3.24
CA CYS A 126 0.12 33.47 2.14
C CYS A 126 1.55 33.08 2.53
N GLY A 127 1.71 32.23 3.56
CA GLY A 127 3.03 31.74 3.96
C GLY A 127 3.65 30.85 2.87
N ALA A 128 4.84 31.19 2.38
CA ALA A 128 5.59 30.38 1.42
C ALA A 128 7.03 30.13 1.91
N SER A 129 7.45 28.87 2.00
CA SER A 129 8.79 28.50 2.48
C SER A 129 9.47 27.48 1.57
N SER A 130 10.78 27.63 1.39
CA SER A 130 11.60 26.64 0.67
C SER A 130 12.92 26.39 1.39
N ALA A 131 13.38 25.15 1.42
CA ALA A 131 14.67 24.76 1.99
C ALA A 131 15.41 23.79 1.06
N THR A 132 16.73 23.96 0.96
CA THR A 132 17.62 23.11 0.16
C THR A 132 18.80 22.62 0.99
N GLY A 133 19.48 21.57 0.52
CA GLY A 133 20.64 20.95 1.17
C GLY A 133 20.30 19.52 1.60
N ASN A 134 21.30 18.69 1.90
CA ASN A 134 21.11 17.26 2.17
C ASN A 134 19.92 16.98 3.13
N CYS A 135 19.84 17.71 4.24
CA CYS A 135 18.71 17.69 5.16
C CYS A 135 17.84 18.96 5.02
N GLY A 136 17.29 19.26 3.83
CA GLY A 136 16.39 20.42 3.67
C GLY A 136 15.08 20.24 4.43
N ALA A 137 14.74 21.15 5.36
CA ALA A 137 13.48 21.13 6.11
C ALA A 137 12.69 22.43 5.96
N SER A 138 11.44 22.36 5.49
CA SER A 138 10.60 23.52 5.17
C SER A 138 9.20 23.40 5.78
N SER A 139 8.69 24.49 6.36
CA SER A 139 7.33 24.54 6.91
C SER A 139 6.58 25.83 6.59
N ALA A 140 5.32 25.72 6.17
CA ALA A 140 4.47 26.89 5.90
C ALA A 140 3.13 26.80 6.63
N THR A 141 2.71 27.87 7.30
CA THR A 141 1.44 27.95 8.03
C THR A 141 0.63 29.19 7.66
N GLY A 142 -0.63 28.99 7.28
CA GLY A 142 -1.63 30.03 6.97
C GLY A 142 -2.57 29.58 5.87
N ASP A 143 -3.66 30.31 5.64
CA ASP A 143 -4.77 29.91 4.74
C ASP A 143 -4.27 29.39 3.37
N TYR A 144 -3.21 29.99 2.82
CA TYR A 144 -2.49 29.55 1.62
C TYR A 144 -1.03 29.18 1.93
N GLY A 145 -0.82 28.22 2.83
CA GLY A 145 0.50 27.71 3.18
C GLY A 145 1.12 26.87 2.06
N ALA A 146 2.27 27.28 1.52
CA ALA A 146 3.02 26.52 0.52
C ALA A 146 4.45 26.24 1.00
N SER A 147 4.85 24.97 1.04
CA SER A 147 6.20 24.59 1.44
C SER A 147 6.85 23.64 0.43
N SER A 148 8.16 23.80 0.22
CA SER A 148 8.97 22.85 -0.54
C SER A 148 10.31 22.56 0.12
N ALA A 149 10.81 21.33 0.00
CA ALA A 149 12.12 20.92 0.50
C ALA A 149 12.85 20.03 -0.51
N THR A 150 14.15 20.29 -0.71
CA THR A 150 14.99 19.52 -1.64
C THR A 150 16.30 19.08 -0.97
N GLY A 151 16.62 17.79 -1.05
CA GLY A 151 17.83 17.15 -0.52
C GLY A 151 17.58 15.67 -0.21
N ASP A 152 18.62 14.87 0.00
CA ASP A 152 18.49 13.42 0.24
C ASP A 152 17.44 13.10 1.31
N TYR A 153 17.33 13.93 2.36
CA TYR A 153 16.31 13.82 3.42
C TYR A 153 15.30 14.99 3.42
N GLY A 154 14.94 15.50 2.24
CA GLY A 154 14.02 16.63 2.07
C GLY A 154 12.71 16.43 2.85
N ALA A 155 12.40 17.34 3.78
CA ALA A 155 11.25 17.27 4.66
C ALA A 155 10.40 18.54 4.53
N SER A 156 9.14 18.41 4.12
CA SER A 156 8.25 19.55 3.87
C SER A 156 6.90 19.37 4.57
N SER A 157 6.40 20.43 5.20
CA SER A 157 5.07 20.46 5.82
C SER A 157 4.31 21.76 5.55
N ALA A 158 3.04 21.66 5.14
CA ALA A 158 2.17 22.82 4.96
C ALA A 158 0.86 22.66 5.74
N THR A 159 0.44 23.73 6.43
CA THR A 159 -0.80 23.76 7.21
C THR A 159 -1.63 25.00 6.86
N GLY A 160 -2.92 24.80 6.55
CA GLY A 160 -3.92 25.83 6.30
C GLY A 160 -4.94 25.38 5.26
N ASP A 161 -6.03 26.14 5.07
CA ASP A 161 -7.17 25.77 4.21
C ASP A 161 -6.74 25.25 2.83
N TYR A 162 -5.70 25.83 2.24
CA TYR A 162 -5.07 25.41 0.99
C TYR A 162 -3.60 25.05 1.17
N GLY A 163 -3.29 24.17 2.13
CA GLY A 163 -1.94 23.69 2.39
C GLY A 163 -1.36 22.90 1.20
N ALA A 164 -0.22 23.32 0.66
CA ALA A 164 0.50 22.64 -0.40
C ALA A 164 1.95 22.33 0.03
N SER A 165 2.36 21.07 -0.06
CA SER A 165 3.71 20.63 0.33
C SER A 165 4.36 19.78 -0.77
N SER A 166 5.66 19.97 -0.98
CA SER A 166 6.46 19.08 -1.84
C SER A 166 7.84 18.77 -1.26
N ALA A 167 8.27 17.52 -1.39
CA ALA A 167 9.61 17.09 -0.97
C ALA A 167 10.30 16.30 -2.08
N THR A 168 11.57 16.61 -2.35
CA THR A 168 12.39 15.94 -3.39
C THR A 168 13.73 15.48 -2.83
N GLY A 169 14.07 14.22 -3.08
CA GLY A 169 15.34 13.55 -2.76
C GLY A 169 15.09 12.12 -2.29
N ASP A 170 16.15 11.33 -2.13
CA ASP A 170 16.07 9.87 -1.90
C ASP A 170 15.04 9.48 -0.83
N TYR A 171 14.91 10.26 0.24
CA TYR A 171 13.94 10.09 1.32
C TYR A 171 12.98 11.28 1.46
N GLY A 172 12.51 11.85 0.35
CA GLY A 172 11.58 12.97 0.37
C GLY A 172 10.32 12.68 1.20
N ALA A 173 10.08 13.45 2.25
CA ALA A 173 8.91 13.35 3.14
C ALA A 173 8.05 14.62 3.06
N SER A 174 6.80 14.51 2.61
CA SER A 174 5.91 15.67 2.42
C SER A 174 4.55 15.49 3.08
N SER A 175 4.11 16.47 3.86
CA SER A 175 2.80 16.47 4.51
C SER A 175 2.02 17.77 4.30
N ALA A 176 0.74 17.66 3.98
CA ALA A 176 -0.16 18.81 3.85
C ALA A 176 -1.44 18.61 4.66
N THR A 177 -1.83 19.63 5.44
CA THR A 177 -3.03 19.59 6.29
C THR A 177 -3.90 20.84 6.10
N GLY A 178 -5.21 20.64 5.93
CA GLY A 178 -6.26 21.66 5.86
C GLY A 178 -7.31 21.32 4.81
N ASP A 179 -8.37 22.10 4.66
CA ASP A 179 -9.56 21.74 3.84
C ASP A 179 -9.22 21.17 2.46
N CYS A 180 -8.22 21.73 1.78
CA CYS A 180 -7.68 21.28 0.50
C CYS A 180 -6.16 21.04 0.60
N GLY A 181 -5.75 20.10 1.45
CA GLY A 181 -4.35 19.68 1.56
C GLY A 181 -3.84 18.93 0.32
N ALA A 182 -2.73 19.37 -0.26
CA ALA A 182 -2.05 18.72 -1.37
C ALA A 182 -0.57 18.44 -1.05
N SER A 183 -0.15 17.17 -1.09
CA SER A 183 1.23 16.76 -0.78
C SER A 183 1.85 15.92 -1.90
N SER A 184 3.11 16.15 -2.24
CA SER A 184 3.84 15.31 -3.20
C SER A 184 5.26 15.01 -2.75
N ALA A 185 5.70 13.77 -2.86
CA ALA A 185 7.07 13.36 -2.56
C ALA A 185 7.71 12.63 -3.76
N THR A 186 8.98 12.94 -4.05
CA THR A 186 9.75 12.30 -5.14
C THR A 186 11.12 11.85 -4.64
N GLY A 187 11.47 10.59 -4.91
CA GLY A 187 12.75 9.95 -4.61
C GLY A 187 12.59 8.47 -4.24
N ASP A 188 13.67 7.71 -4.15
CA ASP A 188 13.66 6.24 -4.01
C ASP A 188 12.72 5.74 -2.89
N TYR A 189 12.63 6.45 -1.78
CA TYR A 189 11.75 6.19 -0.63
C TYR A 189 10.76 7.32 -0.38
N GLY A 190 10.41 8.09 -1.42
CA GLY A 190 9.53 9.24 -1.35
C GLY A 190 8.19 8.88 -0.70
N ALA A 191 7.82 9.61 0.35
CA ALA A 191 6.62 9.36 1.14
C ALA A 191 5.79 10.64 1.33
N SER A 192 4.49 10.57 1.05
CA SER A 192 3.59 11.72 1.18
C SER A 192 2.30 11.43 1.94
N SER A 193 1.78 12.46 2.61
CA SER A 193 0.50 12.40 3.31
C SER A 193 -0.30 13.70 3.20
N ALA A 194 -1.58 13.60 2.87
CA ALA A 194 -2.50 14.73 2.85
C ALA A 194 -3.72 14.48 3.74
N THR A 195 -4.10 15.49 4.54
CA THR A 195 -5.29 15.44 5.40
C THR A 195 -6.16 16.68 5.20
N GLY A 196 -7.46 16.49 4.96
CA GLY A 196 -8.39 17.59 4.65
C GLY A 196 -9.64 17.11 3.93
N ASP A 197 -10.71 17.91 3.87
CA ASP A 197 -11.93 17.58 3.12
C ASP A 197 -11.64 17.10 1.68
N CYS A 198 -10.66 17.72 1.02
CA CYS A 198 -10.13 17.37 -0.29
C CYS A 198 -8.63 17.05 -0.24
N GLY A 199 -8.22 16.15 0.67
CA GLY A 199 -6.82 15.71 0.76
C GLY A 199 -6.34 14.97 -0.50
N ALA A 200 -5.24 15.42 -1.10
CA ALA A 200 -4.62 14.80 -2.28
C ALA A 200 -3.12 14.53 -2.04
N SER A 201 -2.69 13.27 -2.16
CA SER A 201 -1.30 12.86 -1.93
C SER A 201 -0.72 12.08 -3.11
N SER A 202 0.50 12.40 -3.54
CA SER A 202 1.24 11.62 -4.53
C SER A 202 2.67 11.28 -4.11
N ALA A 203 3.14 10.08 -4.43
CA ALA A 203 4.52 9.67 -4.17
C ALA A 203 5.11 8.97 -5.38
N THR A 204 6.35 9.32 -5.75
CA THR A 204 7.07 8.76 -6.91
C THR A 204 8.47 8.32 -6.53
N GLY A 205 8.83 7.08 -6.86
CA GLY A 205 10.15 6.46 -6.68
C GLY A 205 10.05 4.99 -6.32
N ASP A 206 11.17 4.27 -6.24
CA ASP A 206 11.21 2.80 -6.16
C ASP A 206 10.29 2.21 -5.08
N TYR A 207 10.21 2.85 -3.91
CA TYR A 207 9.34 2.49 -2.78
C TYR A 207 8.37 3.63 -2.43
N GLY A 208 7.87 4.34 -3.44
CA GLY A 208 6.95 5.47 -3.26
C GLY A 208 5.72 5.09 -2.42
N ALA A 209 5.44 5.84 -1.35
CA ALA A 209 4.32 5.59 -0.44
C ALA A 209 3.44 6.83 -0.24
N SER A 210 2.13 6.72 -0.48
CA SER A 210 1.21 7.86 -0.30
C SER A 210 -0.03 7.52 0.52
N SER A 211 -0.52 8.52 1.25
CA SER A 211 -1.76 8.40 2.02
C SER A 211 -2.59 9.69 2.00
N ALA A 212 -3.89 9.57 1.75
CA ALA A 212 -4.82 10.69 1.78
C ALA A 212 -6.01 10.40 2.69
N THR A 213 -6.37 11.34 3.56
CA THR A 213 -7.53 11.24 4.46
C THR A 213 -8.42 12.48 4.30
N GLY A 214 -9.72 12.28 4.09
CA GLY A 214 -10.64 13.38 3.79
C GLY A 214 -11.96 12.93 3.19
N TYR A 215 -12.99 13.76 3.17
CA TYR A 215 -14.25 13.44 2.48
C TYR A 215 -14.01 12.97 1.02
N LYS A 216 -13.08 13.63 0.31
CA LYS A 216 -12.57 13.26 -1.02
C LYS A 216 -11.06 12.96 -0.98
N GLY A 217 -10.64 12.06 -0.11
CA GLY A 217 -9.24 11.62 -0.06
C GLY A 217 -8.80 10.97 -1.38
N ALA A 218 -7.74 11.47 -2.00
CA ALA A 218 -7.17 10.93 -3.24
C ALA A 218 -5.67 10.66 -3.09
N SER A 219 -5.24 9.42 -3.30
CA SER A 219 -3.83 9.01 -3.16
C SER A 219 -3.31 8.28 -4.41
N SER A 220 -2.10 8.60 -4.86
CA SER A 220 -1.42 7.85 -5.93
C SER A 220 0.03 7.53 -5.58
N ALA A 221 0.50 6.33 -5.91
CA ALA A 221 1.91 5.97 -5.75
C ALA A 221 2.47 5.32 -7.02
N THR A 222 3.66 5.72 -7.44
CA THR A 222 4.31 5.23 -8.66
C THR A 222 5.75 4.80 -8.37
N GLY A 223 6.11 3.59 -8.79
CA GLY A 223 7.48 3.04 -8.73
C GLY A 223 7.49 1.55 -8.48
N TYR A 224 8.67 0.92 -8.44
CA TYR A 224 8.80 -0.55 -8.42
C TYR A 224 7.89 -1.24 -7.39
N CYS A 225 7.79 -0.67 -6.20
CA CYS A 225 6.97 -1.09 -5.06
C CYS A 225 6.05 0.04 -4.55
N GLY A 226 5.31 0.70 -5.43
CA GLY A 226 4.38 1.78 -5.05
C GLY A 226 3.26 1.32 -4.10
N ALA A 227 3.01 2.07 -3.03
CA ALA A 227 1.95 1.81 -2.06
C ALA A 227 1.06 3.03 -1.83
N SER A 228 -0.25 2.91 -2.03
CA SER A 228 -1.20 4.02 -1.82
C SER A 228 -2.40 3.65 -0.96
N SER A 229 -2.88 4.61 -0.17
CA SER A 229 -4.07 4.45 0.68
C SER A 229 -4.91 5.71 0.73
N ALA A 230 -6.22 5.58 0.53
CA ALA A 230 -7.17 6.68 0.62
C ALA A 230 -8.32 6.35 1.57
N THR A 231 -8.65 7.27 2.48
CA THR A 231 -9.77 7.12 3.43
C THR A 231 -10.70 8.32 3.32
N GLY A 232 -12.00 8.07 3.14
CA GLY A 232 -13.00 9.10 2.88
C GLY A 232 -14.27 8.58 2.23
N ASP A 233 -15.39 9.28 2.36
CA ASP A 233 -16.65 8.94 1.67
C ASP A 233 -16.42 8.70 0.17
N TYR A 234 -15.54 9.48 -0.45
CA TYR A 234 -15.08 9.32 -1.84
C TYR A 234 -13.57 9.02 -1.91
N GLY A 235 -13.08 8.12 -1.07
CA GLY A 235 -11.69 7.67 -1.07
C GLY A 235 -11.30 7.06 -2.42
N ALA A 236 -10.25 7.58 -3.07
CA ALA A 236 -9.73 7.08 -4.33
C ALA A 236 -8.22 6.81 -4.25
N SER A 237 -7.79 5.58 -4.50
CA SER A 237 -6.37 5.19 -4.45
C SER A 237 -5.90 4.53 -5.74
N SER A 238 -4.72 4.88 -6.23
CA SER A 238 -4.06 4.18 -7.34
C SER A 238 -2.60 3.86 -7.04
N ALA A 239 -2.12 2.69 -7.47
CA ALA A 239 -0.72 2.30 -7.36
C ALA A 239 -0.22 1.70 -8.66
N THR A 240 0.96 2.15 -9.14
CA THR A 240 1.55 1.68 -10.40
C THR A 240 2.99 1.26 -10.20
N GLY A 241 3.33 0.07 -10.71
CA GLY A 241 4.67 -0.49 -10.76
C GLY A 241 4.67 -1.99 -10.47
N ASN A 242 5.82 -2.66 -10.59
CA ASN A 242 5.93 -4.12 -10.58
C ASN A 242 5.13 -4.78 -9.44
N CYS A 243 5.19 -4.19 -8.24
CA CYS A 243 4.46 -4.62 -7.06
C CYS A 243 3.56 -3.49 -6.52
N GLY A 244 2.72 -2.87 -7.35
CA GLY A 244 1.80 -1.81 -6.90
C GLY A 244 0.75 -2.32 -5.90
N ALA A 245 0.56 -1.65 -4.76
CA ALA A 245 -0.51 -1.95 -3.81
C ALA A 245 -1.37 -0.71 -3.51
N SER A 246 -2.69 -0.84 -3.65
CA SER A 246 -3.63 0.24 -3.37
C SER A 246 -4.79 -0.18 -2.47
N SER A 247 -5.24 0.74 -1.62
CA SER A 247 -6.39 0.53 -0.74
C SER A 247 -7.25 1.78 -0.61
N ALA A 248 -8.56 1.62 -0.71
CA ALA A 248 -9.52 2.70 -0.55
C ALA A 248 -10.64 2.32 0.43
N THR A 249 -10.94 3.20 1.38
CA THR A 249 -11.99 2.98 2.38
C THR A 249 -12.96 4.15 2.44
N GLY A 250 -14.27 3.84 2.35
CA GLY A 250 -15.41 4.74 2.56
C GLY A 250 -16.54 4.45 1.57
N ASP A 251 -17.68 5.14 1.68
CA ASP A 251 -18.92 4.77 0.97
C ASP A 251 -18.77 4.50 -0.52
N TYR A 252 -17.92 5.27 -1.21
CA TYR A 252 -17.59 5.17 -2.63
C TYR A 252 -16.10 4.84 -2.85
N GLY A 253 -15.49 4.09 -1.93
CA GLY A 253 -14.07 3.71 -2.01
C GLY A 253 -13.72 3.08 -3.36
N ALA A 254 -12.73 3.64 -4.05
CA ALA A 254 -12.27 3.17 -5.36
C ALA A 254 -10.75 2.93 -5.35
N SER A 255 -10.32 1.71 -5.68
CA SER A 255 -8.91 1.31 -5.71
C SER A 255 -8.49 0.72 -7.05
N SER A 256 -7.30 1.08 -7.53
CA SER A 256 -6.68 0.46 -8.70
C SER A 256 -5.20 0.15 -8.49
N ALA A 257 -4.75 -1.01 -8.92
CA ALA A 257 -3.33 -1.39 -8.87
C ALA A 257 -2.89 -1.96 -10.22
N THR A 258 -1.77 -1.49 -10.74
CA THR A 258 -1.22 -1.92 -12.04
C THR A 258 0.23 -2.37 -11.89
N GLY A 259 0.53 -3.59 -12.34
CA GLY A 259 1.86 -4.20 -12.41
C GLY A 259 1.81 -5.71 -12.18
N ASP A 260 2.92 -6.42 -12.41
CA ASP A 260 2.96 -7.89 -12.42
C ASP A 260 2.39 -8.52 -11.14
N TYR A 261 2.52 -7.86 -9.99
CA TYR A 261 1.97 -8.29 -8.70
C TYR A 261 1.02 -7.24 -8.10
N GLY A 262 0.27 -6.54 -8.96
CA GLY A 262 -0.67 -5.49 -8.53
C GLY A 262 -1.71 -6.01 -7.54
N ALA A 263 -1.85 -5.36 -6.39
CA ALA A 263 -2.83 -5.72 -5.36
C ALA A 263 -3.74 -4.53 -5.02
N SER A 264 -5.05 -4.68 -5.16
CA SER A 264 -6.02 -3.62 -4.84
C SER A 264 -7.12 -4.10 -3.90
N SER A 265 -7.57 -3.18 -3.04
CA SER A 265 -8.67 -3.44 -2.11
C SER A 265 -9.55 -2.21 -1.93
N ALA A 266 -10.87 -2.38 -2.01
CA ALA A 266 -11.82 -1.33 -1.73
C ALA A 266 -12.88 -1.77 -0.72
N THR A 267 -13.13 -0.94 0.29
CA THR A 267 -14.14 -1.19 1.33
C THR A 267 -15.11 -0.03 1.37
N GLY A 268 -16.42 -0.29 1.26
CA GLY A 268 -17.44 0.74 1.20
C GLY A 268 -18.79 0.25 0.69
N TYR A 269 -19.87 1.01 0.88
CA TYR A 269 -21.18 0.64 0.34
C TYR A 269 -21.14 0.32 -1.17
N LYS A 270 -20.35 1.07 -1.95
CA LYS A 270 -20.04 0.86 -3.37
C LYS A 270 -18.52 0.70 -3.59
N GLY A 271 -17.86 -0.10 -2.75
CA GLY A 271 -16.44 -0.37 -2.92
C GLY A 271 -16.13 -0.92 -4.32
N ALA A 272 -15.22 -0.28 -5.05
CA ALA A 272 -14.80 -0.68 -6.39
C ALA A 272 -13.29 -0.92 -6.42
N SER A 273 -12.86 -2.09 -6.89
CA SER A 273 -11.45 -2.48 -6.91
C SER A 273 -11.07 -3.09 -8.25
N SER A 274 -9.90 -2.73 -8.77
CA SER A 274 -9.34 -3.33 -9.98
C SER A 274 -7.85 -3.61 -9.85
N ALA A 275 -7.38 -4.79 -10.24
CA ALA A 275 -5.96 -5.12 -10.31
C ALA A 275 -5.60 -5.65 -11.69
N THR A 276 -4.54 -5.12 -12.29
CA THR A 276 -4.07 -5.50 -13.62
C THR A 276 -2.60 -5.88 -13.58
N GLY A 277 -2.28 -7.04 -14.16
CA GLY A 277 -0.93 -7.58 -14.32
C GLY A 277 -0.93 -9.08 -14.05
N TYR A 278 0.21 -9.74 -14.26
CA TYR A 278 0.34 -11.20 -14.22
C TYR A 278 -0.42 -11.81 -13.03
N LYS A 279 0.00 -11.57 -11.79
CA LYS A 279 -0.71 -12.00 -10.58
C LYS A 279 -1.53 -10.87 -9.94
N GLY A 280 -2.32 -10.17 -10.75
CA GLY A 280 -3.21 -9.12 -10.24
C GLY A 280 -4.20 -9.66 -9.20
N ALA A 281 -4.26 -9.08 -8.01
CA ALA A 281 -5.18 -9.47 -6.94
C ALA A 281 -6.10 -8.31 -6.56
N SER A 282 -7.41 -8.48 -6.68
CA SER A 282 -8.40 -7.47 -6.34
C SER A 282 -9.42 -7.99 -5.33
N SER A 283 -9.85 -7.12 -4.42
CA SER A 283 -10.91 -7.41 -3.46
C SER A 283 -11.83 -6.21 -3.25
N ALA A 284 -13.14 -6.45 -3.24
CA ALA A 284 -14.13 -5.42 -2.94
C ALA A 284 -15.11 -5.89 -1.88
N THR A 285 -15.26 -5.10 -0.82
CA THR A 285 -16.17 -5.38 0.30
C THR A 285 -17.22 -4.29 0.38
N GLY A 286 -18.50 -4.65 0.30
CA GLY A 286 -19.58 -3.67 0.27
C GLY A 286 -20.91 -4.22 -0.22
N TYR A 287 -22.01 -3.56 0.10
CA TYR A 287 -23.33 -3.94 -0.42
C TYR A 287 -23.34 -4.05 -1.95
N LYS A 288 -22.62 -3.15 -2.65
CA LYS A 288 -22.37 -3.18 -4.10
C LYS A 288 -20.87 -3.30 -4.41
N GLY A 289 -20.18 -4.17 -3.69
CA GLY A 289 -18.75 -4.41 -3.91
C GLY A 289 -18.48 -4.92 -5.33
N ALA A 290 -17.64 -4.24 -6.09
CA ALA A 290 -17.24 -4.65 -7.44
C ALA A 290 -15.73 -4.84 -7.52
N SER A 291 -15.27 -6.05 -7.83
CA SER A 291 -13.86 -6.39 -7.97
C SER A 291 -13.56 -6.95 -9.36
N SER A 292 -12.44 -6.53 -9.94
CA SER A 292 -11.92 -7.07 -11.20
C SER A 292 -10.43 -7.35 -11.13
N ALA A 293 -10.00 -8.51 -11.58
CA ALA A 293 -8.59 -8.87 -11.75
C ALA A 293 -8.32 -9.31 -13.19
N THR A 294 -7.28 -8.74 -13.81
CA THR A 294 -6.90 -9.01 -15.20
C THR A 294 -5.45 -9.44 -15.28
N GLY A 295 -5.22 -10.66 -15.79
CA GLY A 295 -3.90 -11.25 -16.01
C GLY A 295 -3.94 -12.78 -15.96
N ASP A 296 -2.87 -13.45 -16.43
CA ASP A 296 -2.72 -14.88 -16.23
C ASP A 296 -2.64 -15.13 -14.72
N TYR A 297 -3.52 -15.77 -13.97
CA TYR A 297 -3.49 -15.83 -12.48
C TYR A 297 -4.08 -14.59 -11.78
N GLY A 298 -4.84 -13.76 -12.49
CA GLY A 298 -5.66 -12.73 -11.85
C GLY A 298 -6.61 -13.35 -10.81
N ALA A 299 -6.65 -12.80 -9.59
CA ALA A 299 -7.51 -13.24 -8.50
C ALA A 299 -8.45 -12.12 -8.06
N SER A 300 -9.77 -12.37 -8.12
CA SER A 300 -10.79 -11.40 -7.72
C SER A 300 -11.68 -11.98 -6.62
N SER A 301 -12.14 -11.11 -5.72
CA SER A 301 -13.15 -11.45 -4.72
C SER A 301 -14.09 -10.29 -4.45
N ALA A 302 -15.38 -10.59 -4.30
CA ALA A 302 -16.40 -9.61 -3.92
C ALA A 302 -17.24 -10.15 -2.75
N THR A 303 -17.48 -9.29 -1.77
CA THR A 303 -18.30 -9.58 -0.58
C THR A 303 -19.46 -8.60 -0.47
N GLY A 304 -20.68 -9.10 -0.29
CA GLY A 304 -21.93 -8.34 -0.06
C GLY A 304 -23.06 -8.67 -1.05
N ASN A 305 -24.28 -8.26 -0.71
CA ASN A 305 -25.56 -8.66 -1.35
C ASN A 305 -25.61 -8.45 -2.88
N CYS A 306 -25.04 -7.37 -3.40
CA CYS A 306 -24.92 -7.12 -4.83
C CYS A 306 -23.45 -7.15 -5.28
N GLY A 307 -22.66 -8.03 -4.67
CA GLY A 307 -21.24 -8.20 -4.97
C GLY A 307 -21.01 -8.77 -6.37
N ALA A 308 -20.03 -8.23 -7.09
CA ALA A 308 -19.61 -8.74 -8.40
C ALA A 308 -18.09 -8.89 -8.44
N SER A 309 -17.62 -10.11 -8.68
CA SER A 309 -16.21 -10.44 -8.83
C SER A 309 -15.94 -10.93 -10.26
N SER A 310 -14.88 -10.46 -10.89
CA SER A 310 -14.47 -10.89 -12.23
C SER A 310 -12.98 -11.13 -12.29
N ALA A 311 -12.59 -12.31 -12.77
CA ALA A 311 -11.19 -12.62 -13.08
C ALA A 311 -11.07 -12.97 -14.57
N THR A 312 -10.15 -12.31 -15.27
CA THR A 312 -9.90 -12.52 -16.70
C THR A 312 -8.44 -12.86 -16.97
N GLY A 313 -8.17 -13.64 -18.01
CA GLY A 313 -6.84 -14.15 -18.36
C GLY A 313 -6.65 -15.64 -18.04
N TYR A 314 -5.48 -16.18 -18.37
CA TYR A 314 -5.15 -17.59 -18.14
C TYR A 314 -5.25 -17.94 -16.65
N LYS A 315 -5.96 -19.00 -16.24
CA LYS A 315 -6.08 -19.42 -14.83
C LYS A 315 -6.57 -18.33 -13.87
N GLY A 316 -7.39 -17.39 -14.36
CA GLY A 316 -8.06 -16.41 -13.50
C GLY A 316 -8.98 -17.07 -12.47
N ALA A 317 -9.01 -16.55 -11.25
CA ALA A 317 -9.81 -17.07 -10.14
C ALA A 317 -10.74 -16.01 -9.57
N SER A 318 -12.05 -16.26 -9.57
CA SER A 318 -13.07 -15.32 -9.10
C SER A 318 -13.89 -15.91 -7.96
N SER A 319 -14.28 -15.10 -6.97
CA SER A 319 -15.08 -15.60 -5.84
C SER A 319 -16.08 -14.60 -5.31
N ALA A 320 -17.24 -15.10 -4.90
CA ALA A 320 -18.31 -14.28 -4.35
C ALA A 320 -18.90 -14.93 -3.09
N THR A 321 -19.10 -14.14 -2.03
CA THR A 321 -19.37 -14.65 -0.68
C THR A 321 -20.77 -14.36 -0.16
N ASP A 322 -21.67 -13.88 -1.02
CA ASP A 322 -23.06 -13.57 -0.67
C ASP A 322 -24.07 -14.32 -1.58
N PRO A 323 -25.23 -14.78 -1.07
CA PRO A 323 -26.24 -15.47 -1.89
C PRO A 323 -26.75 -14.75 -3.15
N GLU A 324 -26.70 -13.43 -3.23
CA GLU A 324 -27.15 -12.68 -4.43
C GLU A 324 -25.98 -12.04 -5.21
N SER A 325 -24.75 -12.50 -4.92
CA SER A 325 -23.53 -12.08 -5.60
C SER A 325 -23.17 -12.96 -6.81
N ILE A 326 -22.26 -12.46 -7.64
CA ILE A 326 -21.78 -13.14 -8.85
C ILE A 326 -20.26 -13.22 -8.92
N ALA A 327 -19.74 -14.39 -9.29
CA ALA A 327 -18.34 -14.65 -9.60
C ALA A 327 -18.19 -15.02 -11.08
N VAL A 328 -17.46 -14.20 -11.84
CA VAL A 328 -17.18 -14.39 -13.27
C VAL A 328 -15.73 -14.83 -13.45
N ALA A 329 -15.51 -15.98 -14.07
CA ALA A 329 -14.19 -16.42 -14.52
C ALA A 329 -14.18 -16.46 -16.06
N TRP A 330 -13.57 -15.43 -16.65
CA TRP A 330 -13.57 -15.21 -18.09
C TRP A 330 -12.15 -15.36 -18.66
N GLY A 331 -11.69 -16.60 -18.78
CA GLY A 331 -10.38 -16.92 -19.34
C GLY A 331 -10.14 -18.43 -19.41
N TYR A 332 -9.14 -18.86 -20.18
CA TYR A 332 -8.79 -20.28 -20.28
C TYR A 332 -8.31 -20.81 -18.93
N HIS A 333 -8.78 -22.00 -18.52
CA HIS A 333 -8.62 -22.54 -17.15
C HIS A 333 -9.11 -21.60 -16.04
N GLY A 334 -9.99 -20.65 -16.36
CA GLY A 334 -10.62 -19.79 -15.37
C GLY A 334 -11.48 -20.63 -14.41
N LYS A 335 -11.46 -20.26 -13.12
CA LYS A 335 -12.27 -20.90 -12.09
C LYS A 335 -13.04 -19.90 -11.25
N ALA A 336 -14.27 -20.26 -10.87
CA ALA A 336 -15.10 -19.46 -9.98
C ALA A 336 -15.59 -20.30 -8.79
N ARG A 337 -15.81 -19.66 -7.64
CA ARG A 337 -16.48 -20.28 -6.48
C ARG A 337 -17.44 -19.32 -5.82
N GLY A 338 -18.42 -19.85 -5.09
CA GLY A 338 -19.33 -19.04 -4.31
C GLY A 338 -20.05 -19.80 -3.19
N VAL A 339 -20.78 -19.05 -2.37
CA VAL A 339 -21.67 -19.57 -1.32
C VAL A 339 -23.03 -19.96 -1.91
N LYS A 340 -23.87 -20.66 -1.13
CA LYS A 340 -25.23 -21.00 -1.56
C LYS A 340 -26.00 -19.77 -2.03
N GLY A 341 -26.65 -19.90 -3.19
CA GLY A 341 -27.42 -18.83 -3.83
C GLY A 341 -26.63 -18.07 -4.88
N ALA A 342 -25.30 -17.93 -4.73
CA ALA A 342 -24.47 -17.13 -5.62
C ALA A 342 -24.47 -17.66 -7.05
N TYR A 343 -24.18 -16.78 -8.01
CA TYR A 343 -24.08 -17.11 -9.43
C TYR A 343 -22.61 -17.25 -9.84
N LEU A 344 -22.31 -18.29 -10.62
CA LEU A 344 -21.01 -18.47 -11.26
C LEU A 344 -21.18 -18.32 -12.77
N VAL A 345 -20.34 -17.52 -13.41
CA VAL A 345 -20.25 -17.43 -14.88
C VAL A 345 -18.89 -17.93 -15.30
N LEU A 346 -18.87 -18.96 -16.14
CA LEU A 346 -17.67 -19.68 -16.54
C LEU A 346 -17.59 -19.67 -18.06
N ALA A 347 -16.41 -19.38 -18.60
CA ALA A 347 -16.14 -19.44 -20.03
C ALA A 347 -15.26 -20.65 -20.38
N ASP A 348 -15.58 -21.33 -21.47
CA ASP A 348 -14.78 -22.41 -22.04
C ASP A 348 -14.04 -21.90 -23.29
N TRP A 349 -12.74 -22.18 -23.34
CA TRP A 349 -11.84 -21.68 -24.38
C TRP A 349 -11.05 -22.84 -24.98
N GLU A 350 -10.91 -22.85 -26.30
CA GLU A 350 -10.07 -23.77 -27.04
C GLU A 350 -8.89 -23.01 -27.65
N GLY A 351 -7.68 -23.54 -27.52
CA GLY A 351 -6.47 -22.93 -28.03
C GLY A 351 -5.22 -23.78 -27.80
N ASP A 352 -4.05 -23.20 -28.11
CA ASP A 352 -2.75 -23.83 -27.93
C ASP A 352 -2.17 -23.49 -26.54
N GLU A 353 -2.34 -24.39 -25.58
CA GLU A 353 -1.89 -24.18 -24.20
C GLU A 353 -0.37 -23.98 -24.09
N ALA A 354 0.41 -24.60 -24.97
CA ALA A 354 1.87 -24.41 -25.00
C ALA A 354 2.28 -23.00 -25.40
N ARG A 355 1.33 -22.20 -25.93
CA ARG A 355 1.53 -20.83 -26.38
C ARG A 355 0.40 -19.93 -25.91
N TYR A 356 0.08 -20.02 -24.63
CA TYR A 356 -1.06 -19.30 -24.05
C TYR A 356 -0.99 -17.77 -24.22
N TRP A 357 0.21 -17.21 -24.42
CA TRP A 357 0.43 -15.79 -24.70
C TRP A 357 0.03 -15.35 -26.13
N GLU A 358 -0.20 -16.27 -27.07
CA GLU A 358 -0.62 -15.96 -28.44
C GLU A 358 -2.15 -15.78 -28.51
N GLN A 359 -2.64 -14.54 -28.35
CA GLN A 359 -4.08 -14.24 -28.26
C GLN A 359 -4.90 -14.74 -29.46
N ASP A 360 -4.36 -14.67 -30.68
CA ASP A 360 -5.05 -15.05 -31.93
C ASP A 360 -5.32 -16.56 -32.05
N LYS A 361 -4.74 -17.39 -31.17
CA LYS A 361 -4.94 -18.83 -31.14
C LYS A 361 -6.09 -19.27 -30.22
N TRP A 362 -6.72 -18.34 -29.53
CA TRP A 362 -7.78 -18.64 -28.58
C TRP A 362 -9.16 -18.41 -29.18
N ARG A 363 -10.06 -19.39 -29.02
CA ARG A 363 -11.45 -19.32 -29.49
C ARG A 363 -12.38 -19.67 -28.35
N LEU A 364 -13.33 -18.77 -28.07
CA LEU A 364 -14.41 -19.04 -27.11
C LEU A 364 -15.30 -20.17 -27.65
N LYS A 365 -15.47 -21.23 -26.85
CA LYS A 365 -16.32 -22.39 -27.17
C LYS A 365 -17.73 -22.22 -26.67
N GLY A 366 -17.87 -21.59 -25.52
CA GLY A 366 -19.15 -21.35 -24.87
C GLY A 366 -18.94 -20.67 -23.52
N ALA A 367 -20.06 -20.29 -22.91
CA ALA A 367 -20.09 -19.83 -21.54
C ALA A 367 -21.37 -20.36 -20.90
N GLU A 368 -21.31 -20.64 -19.60
CA GLU A 368 -22.45 -21.11 -18.82
C GLU A 368 -22.56 -20.31 -17.52
N MET A 369 -23.79 -20.00 -17.15
CA MET A 369 -24.12 -19.43 -15.84
C MET A 369 -24.82 -20.50 -15.00
N VAL A 370 -24.29 -20.77 -13.83
CA VAL A 370 -24.88 -21.72 -12.86
C VAL A 370 -25.13 -21.04 -11.53
N ARG A 371 -26.07 -21.58 -10.75
CA ARG A 371 -26.34 -21.14 -9.38
C ARG A 371 -25.82 -22.17 -8.40
N VAL A 372 -25.16 -21.72 -7.32
CA VAL A 372 -24.70 -22.59 -6.23
C VAL A 372 -25.92 -23.06 -5.43
N ASP A 373 -26.30 -24.32 -5.57
CA ASP A 373 -27.49 -24.91 -4.93
C ASP A 373 -27.16 -25.75 -3.69
N GLY A 374 -25.89 -26.13 -3.51
CA GLY A 374 -25.41 -27.01 -2.44
C GLY A 374 -25.56 -28.51 -2.75
N GLU A 375 -26.10 -28.87 -3.92
CA GLU A 375 -26.33 -30.26 -4.34
C GLU A 375 -25.50 -30.60 -5.58
N LYS A 376 -25.78 -29.94 -6.71
CA LYS A 376 -25.04 -30.10 -7.97
C LYS A 376 -23.82 -29.21 -8.00
N ILE A 377 -23.99 -27.98 -7.53
CA ILE A 377 -22.93 -26.99 -7.39
C ILE A 377 -22.77 -26.72 -5.90
N LYS A 378 -21.74 -27.32 -5.32
CA LYS A 378 -21.42 -27.27 -3.89
C LYS A 378 -20.84 -25.91 -3.51
N GLU A 379 -21.09 -25.51 -2.29
CA GLU A 379 -20.60 -24.26 -1.74
C GLU A 379 -19.09 -24.29 -1.54
N ASN A 380 -18.43 -23.15 -1.77
CA ASN A 380 -16.99 -22.96 -1.53
C ASN A 380 -16.06 -23.91 -2.30
N ILE A 381 -16.57 -24.60 -3.33
CA ILE A 381 -15.80 -25.42 -4.26
C ILE A 381 -15.51 -24.60 -5.52
N TRP A 382 -14.31 -24.78 -6.06
CA TRP A 382 -13.93 -24.18 -7.34
C TRP A 382 -14.56 -24.96 -8.49
N TYR A 383 -15.17 -24.23 -9.43
CA TYR A 383 -15.73 -24.77 -10.66
C TYR A 383 -15.08 -24.11 -11.88
N ALA A 384 -14.91 -24.89 -12.94
CA ALA A 384 -14.45 -24.44 -14.25
C ALA A 384 -15.36 -25.01 -15.34
N MET A 385 -15.34 -24.41 -16.53
CA MET A 385 -16.03 -24.97 -17.70
C MET A 385 -15.00 -25.67 -18.59
N VAL A 386 -15.22 -26.95 -18.87
CA VAL A 386 -14.33 -27.79 -19.69
C VAL A 386 -15.17 -28.56 -20.68
N ASN A 387 -14.88 -28.40 -21.98
CA ASN A 387 -15.59 -29.08 -23.07
C ASN A 387 -17.11 -28.89 -23.00
N GLY A 388 -17.55 -27.65 -22.74
CA GLY A 388 -18.96 -27.28 -22.68
C GLY A 388 -19.69 -27.69 -21.39
N LYS A 389 -18.98 -28.15 -20.36
CA LYS A 389 -19.58 -28.60 -19.09
C LYS A 389 -18.92 -27.94 -17.89
N VAL A 390 -19.74 -27.56 -16.92
CA VAL A 390 -19.25 -27.14 -15.60
C VAL A 390 -18.78 -28.35 -14.80
N VAL A 391 -17.54 -28.31 -14.31
CA VAL A 391 -16.89 -29.38 -13.54
C VAL A 391 -16.21 -28.80 -12.30
N GLU A 392 -16.10 -29.60 -11.25
CA GLU A 392 -15.26 -29.25 -10.09
C GLU A 392 -13.80 -29.12 -10.57
N ALA A 393 -13.17 -28.00 -10.25
CA ALA A 393 -11.76 -27.75 -10.54
C ALA A 393 -10.91 -28.21 -9.35
N GLU A 394 -9.93 -29.08 -9.59
CA GLU A 394 -8.98 -29.48 -8.57
C GLU A 394 -8.13 -28.27 -8.13
N ASP A 395 -7.80 -28.20 -6.83
CA ASP A 395 -6.81 -27.24 -6.32
C ASP A 395 -5.43 -27.65 -6.86
N VAL A 396 -5.03 -27.07 -7.99
CA VAL A 396 -3.67 -27.19 -8.51
C VAL A 396 -2.64 -26.43 -7.64
N CYS A 397 -3.08 -25.84 -6.51
CA CYS A 397 -2.22 -25.18 -5.52
C CYS A 397 -2.00 -26.07 -4.28
N LYS A 398 -1.48 -27.28 -4.49
CA LYS A 398 -0.64 -27.97 -3.51
C LYS A 398 0.70 -28.20 -4.18
N ASN A 399 1.56 -27.18 -4.18
CA ASN A 399 3.02 -27.27 -4.21
C ASN A 399 3.61 -25.87 -4.04
#